data_AF-A0A970LHR4-F1
#
_entry.id   AF-A0A970LHR4-F1
#
_cell.length_a   1.000
_cell.length_b   1.000
_cell.length_c   1.000
_cell.angle_alpha   90.00
_cell.angle_beta   90.00
_cell.angle_gamma   90.00
#
_symmetry.space_group_name_H-M   'P 1'
#
loop_
_entity.id
_entity.type
_entity.pdbx_description
1 polymer ?
#
loop_
_entity_poly.entity_id
_entity_poly.type
_entity_poly.pdbx_seq_one_letter_code
_entity_poly.pdbx_strand_id
1 'polypeptide(L)'
;MTILGGDDRYYNNIFTGTLPDNLPKEKYIDTGVWTHIDVKYAGDGSIPQGLSVYDECPAAGDRWQEGLVSVDQFADVRLPMACGSNLYFHDARPFSKESDSLTLPDQKARVELVEENGAIHLVCDFGGKTSDVNTVVVTTDILGIAFEPELPYENPDGTPLCIERDFFGNPRPAGCMTVGPLQGVGSGTHRIKLVDIR
;
A
#
# COMPACT_ATOMS: atom_id res chain seq x y z
N MET A 1 2.53 -26.33 3.28
CA MET A 1 2.02 -25.17 4.01
C MET A 1 1.95 -24.04 3.02
N THR A 2 0.73 -23.59 2.72
CA THR A 2 0.47 -22.48 1.82
C THR A 2 0.07 -21.30 2.70
N ILE A 3 0.62 -20.12 2.46
CA ILE A 3 0.17 -18.90 3.13
C ILE A 3 -0.69 -18.17 2.09
N LEU A 4 -2.01 -18.15 2.27
CA LEU A 4 -2.97 -17.63 1.29
C LEU A 4 -3.07 -16.09 1.28
N GLY A 5 -1.98 -15.40 1.63
CA GLY A 5 -1.91 -13.94 1.74
C GLY A 5 -2.63 -13.37 2.96
N GLY A 6 -2.55 -12.03 3.10
CA GLY A 6 -2.97 -11.32 4.30
C GLY A 6 -1.83 -11.18 5.32
N ASP A 7 -2.14 -10.58 6.46
CA ASP A 7 -1.14 -10.01 7.39
C ASP A 7 -0.35 -8.84 6.78
N ASP A 8 -0.95 -8.09 5.86
CA ASP A 8 -0.37 -6.87 5.29
C ASP A 8 -0.84 -5.59 6.01
N ARG A 9 0.02 -4.56 6.04
CA ARG A 9 -0.27 -3.22 6.59
C ARG A 9 -0.08 -2.13 5.53
N TYR A 10 -1.15 -1.40 5.18
CA TYR A 10 -1.11 -0.30 4.20
C TYR A 10 -1.76 0.97 4.76
N TYR A 11 -0.94 1.94 5.14
CA TYR A 11 -1.41 3.21 5.68
C TYR A 11 -0.71 4.40 5.01
N ASN A 12 -1.51 5.38 4.63
CA ASN A 12 -1.03 6.62 4.00
C ASN A 12 -0.30 6.39 2.67
N ASN A 13 -0.64 5.36 1.89
CA ASN A 13 -0.03 5.05 0.60
C ASN A 13 -0.71 5.81 -0.56
N ILE A 14 -0.04 5.84 -1.71
CA ILE A 14 -0.59 6.33 -2.99
C ILE A 14 -0.58 5.17 -3.99
N PHE A 15 -1.75 4.84 -4.54
CA PHE A 15 -1.93 3.86 -5.60
C PHE A 15 -2.30 4.59 -6.89
N THR A 16 -1.44 4.52 -7.90
CA THR A 16 -1.60 5.30 -9.13
C THR A 16 -2.60 4.72 -10.12
N GLY A 17 -2.95 3.44 -9.93
CA GLY A 17 -3.59 2.63 -10.97
C GLY A 17 -2.64 2.35 -12.14
N THR A 18 -3.23 1.85 -13.22
CA THR A 18 -2.58 1.52 -14.47
C THR A 18 -1.96 2.75 -15.12
N LEU A 19 -0.64 2.74 -15.26
CA LEU A 19 0.11 3.76 -15.99
C LEU A 19 0.28 3.35 -17.47
N PRO A 20 0.31 4.31 -18.42
CA PRO A 20 0.43 3.99 -19.85
C PRO A 20 1.58 3.05 -20.20
N ASP A 21 2.74 3.25 -19.56
CA ASP A 21 3.95 2.44 -19.80
C ASP A 21 3.88 1.03 -19.19
N ASN A 22 2.94 0.81 -18.28
CA ASN A 22 2.73 -0.47 -17.60
C ASN A 22 1.63 -1.32 -18.25
N LEU A 23 0.72 -0.71 -19.03
CA LEU A 23 -0.37 -1.41 -19.70
C LEU A 23 0.07 -2.67 -20.50
N PRO A 24 1.20 -2.68 -21.23
CA PRO A 24 1.67 -3.89 -21.89
C PRO A 24 2.18 -4.94 -20.90
N LYS A 25 2.82 -4.52 -19.81
CA LYS A 25 3.45 -5.39 -18.80
C LYS A 25 2.40 -6.06 -17.92
N GLU A 26 1.31 -5.37 -17.62
CA GLU A 26 0.23 -5.86 -16.77
C GLU A 26 -0.43 -7.14 -17.32
N LYS A 27 -0.44 -7.31 -18.65
CA LYS A 27 -0.94 -8.53 -19.32
C LYS A 27 -0.10 -9.78 -19.02
N TYR A 28 1.12 -9.60 -18.54
CA TYR A 28 2.07 -10.66 -18.25
C TYR A 28 2.31 -10.81 -16.75
N ILE A 29 1.52 -10.16 -15.89
CA ILE A 29 1.58 -10.37 -14.45
C ILE A 29 1.20 -11.83 -14.17
N ASP A 30 2.13 -12.55 -13.54
CA ASP A 30 1.92 -13.92 -13.12
C ASP A 30 1.14 -13.96 -11.80
N THR A 31 -0.12 -14.39 -11.86
CA THR A 31 -0.97 -14.63 -10.70
C THR A 31 -1.04 -16.11 -10.31
N GLY A 32 -0.28 -16.98 -10.99
CA GLY A 32 -0.23 -18.42 -10.74
C GLY A 32 0.79 -18.85 -9.68
N VAL A 33 1.52 -17.90 -9.07
CA VAL A 33 2.48 -18.19 -8.00
C VAL A 33 1.79 -18.38 -6.64
N TRP A 34 2.45 -19.09 -5.71
CA TRP A 34 1.84 -19.49 -4.43
C TRP A 34 1.33 -18.31 -3.58
N THR A 35 1.88 -17.11 -3.75
CA THR A 35 1.49 -15.87 -3.06
C THR A 35 0.23 -15.22 -3.64
N HIS A 36 -0.21 -15.64 -4.83
CA HIS A 36 -1.38 -15.11 -5.55
C HIS A 36 -2.40 -16.20 -5.87
N ILE A 37 -2.35 -17.33 -5.15
CA ILE A 37 -3.36 -18.38 -5.25
C ILE A 37 -4.76 -17.77 -5.05
N ASP A 38 -5.65 -18.11 -5.98
CA ASP A 38 -7.05 -17.71 -6.00
C ASP A 38 -7.30 -16.19 -6.08
N VAL A 39 -6.41 -15.42 -6.71
CA VAL A 39 -6.75 -14.04 -7.12
C VAL A 39 -7.97 -14.09 -8.03
N LYS A 40 -9.05 -13.42 -7.61
CA LYS A 40 -10.27 -13.31 -8.40
C LYS A 40 -10.10 -12.21 -9.45
N TYR A 41 -10.11 -12.62 -10.71
CA TYR A 41 -10.12 -11.69 -11.83
C TYR A 41 -11.43 -10.90 -11.85
N ALA A 42 -11.37 -9.66 -12.34
CA ALA A 42 -12.55 -8.87 -12.64
C ALA A 42 -13.38 -9.51 -13.77
N GLY A 43 -14.64 -9.08 -13.92
CA GLY A 43 -15.57 -9.67 -14.90
C GLY A 43 -15.13 -9.57 -16.37
N ASP A 44 -14.19 -8.68 -16.67
CA ASP A 44 -13.56 -8.52 -17.99
C ASP A 44 -12.26 -9.33 -18.16
N GLY A 45 -11.89 -10.13 -17.16
CA GLY A 45 -10.65 -10.92 -17.13
C GLY A 45 -9.40 -10.13 -16.74
N SER A 46 -9.52 -8.87 -16.33
CA SER A 46 -8.40 -8.10 -15.81
C SER A 46 -8.09 -8.47 -14.35
N ILE A 47 -6.84 -8.23 -13.92
CA ILE A 47 -6.44 -8.41 -12.52
C ILE A 47 -6.93 -7.18 -11.73
N PRO A 48 -7.51 -7.36 -10.52
CA PRO A 48 -7.86 -6.24 -9.67
C PRO A 48 -6.66 -5.33 -9.39
N GLN A 49 -6.86 -4.01 -9.50
CA GLN A 49 -5.82 -3.01 -9.28
C GLN A 49 -5.94 -2.39 -7.88
N GLY A 50 -4.81 -2.04 -7.27
CA GLY A 50 -4.79 -1.51 -5.90
C GLY A 50 -4.96 -2.61 -4.85
N LEU A 51 -5.64 -2.29 -3.74
CA LEU A 51 -5.83 -3.21 -2.62
C LEU A 51 -7.10 -4.07 -2.72
N SER A 52 -7.94 -3.88 -3.76
CA SER A 52 -9.10 -4.75 -3.98
C SER A 52 -8.74 -6.21 -4.29
N VAL A 53 -7.47 -6.50 -4.61
CA VAL A 53 -6.98 -7.88 -4.72
C VAL A 53 -7.12 -8.67 -3.41
N TYR A 54 -7.23 -7.96 -2.28
CA TYR A 54 -7.39 -8.53 -0.95
C TYR A 54 -8.85 -8.54 -0.44
N ASP A 55 -9.86 -8.33 -1.31
CA ASP A 55 -11.28 -8.24 -0.88
C ASP A 55 -11.81 -9.49 -0.16
N GLU A 56 -11.20 -10.65 -0.41
CA GLU A 56 -11.54 -11.91 0.25
C GLU A 56 -10.87 -12.06 1.64
N CYS A 57 -9.95 -11.18 2.00
CA CYS A 57 -9.32 -11.20 3.31
C CYS A 57 -10.26 -10.65 4.40
N PRO A 58 -10.18 -11.16 5.63
CA PRO A 58 -10.78 -10.52 6.80
C PRO A 58 -10.25 -9.09 6.99
N ALA A 59 -11.04 -8.20 7.60
CA ALA A 59 -10.53 -6.92 8.07
C ALA A 59 -9.74 -7.11 9.39
N ALA A 60 -8.85 -6.17 9.69
CA ALA A 60 -8.26 -6.09 11.03
C ALA A 60 -9.36 -6.03 12.10
N GLY A 61 -9.27 -6.92 13.09
CA GLY A 61 -10.27 -7.07 14.17
C GLY A 61 -11.36 -8.11 13.90
N ASP A 62 -11.48 -8.64 12.69
CA ASP A 62 -12.36 -9.77 12.41
C ASP A 62 -11.89 -11.04 13.15
N ARG A 63 -12.84 -11.86 13.61
CA ARG A 63 -12.57 -13.11 14.34
C ARG A 63 -12.32 -14.29 13.40
N TRP A 64 -11.35 -14.14 12.51
CA TRP A 64 -11.07 -15.09 11.42
C TRP A 64 -10.64 -16.49 11.89
N GLN A 65 -10.12 -16.63 13.13
CA GLN A 65 -9.71 -17.93 13.66
C GLN A 65 -10.86 -18.76 14.26
N GLU A 66 -12.07 -18.19 14.37
CA GLU A 66 -13.16 -18.86 15.09
C GLU A 66 -13.55 -20.19 14.46
N GLY A 67 -13.48 -21.25 15.27
CA GLY A 67 -13.86 -22.61 14.86
C GLY A 67 -12.77 -23.39 14.12
N LEU A 68 -11.59 -22.81 13.88
CA LEU A 68 -10.44 -23.54 13.36
C LEU A 68 -9.80 -24.38 14.48
N VAL A 69 -9.57 -25.66 14.21
CA VAL A 69 -9.09 -26.65 15.18
C VAL A 69 -7.92 -27.51 14.69
N SER A 70 -7.60 -27.49 13.39
CA SER A 70 -6.47 -28.24 12.81
C SER A 70 -5.52 -27.34 12.03
N VAL A 71 -4.25 -27.77 11.91
CA VAL A 71 -3.22 -27.06 11.14
C VAL A 71 -3.65 -26.86 9.68
N ASP A 72 -4.29 -27.85 9.06
CA ASP A 72 -4.76 -27.74 7.68
C ASP A 72 -5.83 -26.65 7.54
N GLN A 73 -6.75 -26.53 8.52
CA GLN A 73 -7.74 -25.46 8.52
C GLN A 73 -7.12 -24.07 8.65
N PHE A 74 -6.04 -23.94 9.45
CA PHE A 74 -5.28 -22.69 9.53
C PHE A 74 -4.49 -22.40 8.24
N ALA A 75 -4.01 -23.42 7.55
CA ALA A 75 -3.30 -23.26 6.27
C ALA A 75 -4.24 -22.88 5.10
N ASP A 76 -5.54 -23.14 5.22
CA ASP A 76 -6.53 -22.92 4.17
C ASP A 76 -7.33 -21.60 4.33
N VAL A 77 -6.98 -20.73 5.29
CA VAL A 77 -7.64 -19.43 5.50
C VAL A 77 -6.74 -18.25 5.10
N ARG A 78 -7.37 -17.13 4.71
CA ARG A 78 -6.68 -15.84 4.48
C ARG A 78 -6.51 -15.10 5.79
N LEU A 79 -5.37 -14.44 5.95
CA LEU A 79 -5.08 -13.62 7.14
C LEU A 79 -5.68 -12.20 7.00
N PRO A 80 -5.93 -11.49 8.11
CA PRO A 80 -6.51 -10.15 8.07
C PRO A 80 -5.65 -9.12 7.34
N MET A 81 -6.32 -8.14 6.72
CA MET A 81 -5.71 -6.94 6.18
C MET A 81 -5.91 -5.75 7.11
N ALA A 82 -4.83 -5.02 7.40
CA ALA A 82 -4.87 -3.77 8.12
C ALA A 82 -4.53 -2.62 7.17
N CYS A 83 -5.51 -1.81 6.79
CA CYS A 83 -5.27 -0.67 5.94
C CYS A 83 -6.22 0.49 6.21
N GLY A 84 -5.79 1.68 5.81
CA GLY A 84 -6.59 2.89 5.90
C GLY A 84 -5.84 4.11 5.39
N SER A 85 -6.57 5.20 5.16
CA SER A 85 -5.98 6.49 4.81
C SER A 85 -5.13 6.46 3.54
N ASN A 86 -5.44 5.60 2.55
CA ASN A 86 -4.71 5.56 1.28
C ASN A 86 -5.37 6.44 0.20
N LEU A 87 -4.59 6.83 -0.81
CA LEU A 87 -5.05 7.59 -1.97
C LEU A 87 -5.01 6.73 -3.23
N TYR A 88 -6.14 6.59 -3.91
CA TYR A 88 -6.31 5.76 -5.09
C TYR A 88 -6.64 6.59 -6.31
N PHE A 89 -5.90 6.40 -7.40
CA PHE A 89 -6.13 7.04 -8.69
C PHE A 89 -6.60 6.04 -9.74
N HIS A 90 -7.35 6.55 -10.71
CA HIS A 90 -7.76 5.82 -11.90
C HIS A 90 -8.47 4.49 -11.54
N ASP A 91 -7.96 3.36 -12.02
CA ASP A 91 -8.53 2.04 -11.83
C ASP A 91 -8.04 1.33 -10.57
N ALA A 92 -7.10 1.91 -9.80
CA ALA A 92 -6.75 1.38 -8.49
C ALA A 92 -7.94 1.51 -7.53
N ARG A 93 -8.25 0.43 -6.81
CA ARG A 93 -9.36 0.37 -5.88
C ARG A 93 -8.88 0.05 -4.47
N PRO A 94 -9.54 0.63 -3.45
CA PRO A 94 -9.29 0.27 -2.06
C PRO A 94 -9.68 -1.18 -1.80
N PHE A 95 -9.16 -1.72 -0.70
CA PHE A 95 -9.73 -2.92 -0.10
C PHE A 95 -11.17 -2.60 0.34
N SER A 96 -12.12 -3.48 0.06
CA SER A 96 -13.55 -3.27 0.29
C SER A 96 -13.92 -2.93 1.75
N LYS A 97 -13.07 -3.29 2.72
CA LYS A 97 -13.25 -2.99 4.15
C LYS A 97 -12.29 -1.92 4.67
N GLU A 98 -11.60 -1.20 3.78
CA GLU A 98 -10.74 -0.08 4.12
C GLU A 98 -11.53 1.15 4.57
N SER A 99 -10.95 1.93 5.49
CA SER A 99 -11.54 3.17 6.00
C SER A 99 -10.65 4.38 5.70
N ASP A 100 -11.27 5.57 5.67
CA ASP A 100 -10.60 6.87 5.56
C ASP A 100 -9.74 7.11 4.30
N SER A 101 -9.90 6.27 3.27
CA SER A 101 -9.24 6.42 1.97
C SER A 101 -9.93 7.43 1.05
N LEU A 102 -9.19 7.97 0.09
CA LEU A 102 -9.73 8.80 -1.01
C LEU A 102 -9.52 8.10 -2.34
N THR A 103 -10.59 8.00 -3.16
CA THR A 103 -10.53 7.41 -4.51
C THR A 103 -10.90 8.44 -5.56
N LEU A 104 -10.08 8.53 -6.61
CA LEU A 104 -10.17 9.51 -7.70
C LEU A 104 -10.14 8.79 -9.06
N PRO A 105 -11.26 8.14 -9.46
CA PRO A 105 -11.29 7.29 -10.66
C PRO A 105 -11.11 8.08 -11.96
N ASP A 106 -11.47 9.37 -11.95
CA ASP A 106 -11.39 10.26 -13.12
C ASP A 106 -10.03 10.97 -13.24
N GLN A 107 -9.09 10.72 -12.33
CA GLN A 107 -7.76 11.34 -12.33
C GLN A 107 -6.68 10.28 -12.51
N LYS A 108 -5.71 10.59 -13.37
CA LYS A 108 -4.49 9.79 -13.54
C LYS A 108 -3.34 10.50 -12.85
N ALA A 109 -2.69 9.81 -11.91
CA ALA A 109 -1.43 10.27 -11.38
C ALA A 109 -0.34 10.16 -12.45
N ARG A 110 0.67 11.04 -12.36
CA ARG A 110 1.93 10.89 -13.09
C ARG A 110 2.98 10.40 -12.11
N VAL A 111 3.70 9.33 -12.47
CA VAL A 111 4.86 8.84 -11.72
C VAL A 111 5.88 8.28 -12.71
N GLU A 112 7.06 8.88 -12.77
CA GLU A 112 8.14 8.50 -13.66
C GLU A 112 9.47 8.57 -12.90
N LEU A 113 10.37 7.61 -13.16
CA LEU A 113 11.77 7.70 -12.76
C LEU A 113 12.60 8.13 -13.95
N VAL A 114 13.34 9.23 -13.81
CA VAL A 114 14.18 9.81 -14.85
C VAL A 114 15.63 9.79 -14.39
N GLU A 115 16.47 9.10 -15.16
CA GLU A 115 17.93 9.19 -15.03
C GLU A 115 18.45 10.36 -15.86
N GLU A 116 19.09 11.33 -15.21
CA GLU A 116 19.65 12.50 -15.89
C GLU A 116 20.82 13.06 -15.08
N ASN A 117 21.89 13.48 -15.75
CA ASN A 117 23.07 14.12 -15.14
C ASN A 117 23.68 13.29 -14.00
N GLY A 118 23.69 11.95 -14.13
CA GLY A 118 24.23 11.05 -13.11
C GLY A 118 23.38 10.96 -11.84
N ALA A 119 22.07 11.24 -11.91
CA ALA A 119 21.16 11.11 -10.78
C ALA A 119 19.78 10.57 -11.19
N ILE A 120 19.13 9.87 -10.26
CA ILE A 120 17.74 9.40 -10.41
C ILE A 120 16.80 10.46 -9.83
N HIS A 121 15.79 10.84 -10.60
CA HIS A 121 14.75 11.77 -10.21
C HIS A 121 13.37 11.11 -10.27
N LEU A 122 12.54 11.35 -9.25
CA LEU A 122 11.11 11.10 -9.29
C LEU A 122 10.42 12.32 -9.92
N VAL A 123 9.70 12.10 -11.02
CA VAL A 123 8.78 13.09 -11.58
C VAL A 123 7.36 12.62 -11.27
N CYS A 124 6.60 13.44 -10.53
CA CYS A 124 5.25 13.06 -10.14
C CYS A 124 4.24 14.22 -10.16
N ASP A 125 2.97 13.88 -10.33
CA ASP A 125 1.83 14.79 -10.19
C ASP A 125 0.65 14.01 -9.62
N PHE A 126 0.14 14.46 -8.48
CA PHE A 126 -0.98 13.85 -7.76
C PHE A 126 -2.19 14.80 -7.66
N GLY A 127 -2.26 15.83 -8.52
CA GLY A 127 -3.41 16.73 -8.59
C GLY A 127 -3.64 17.59 -7.33
N GLY A 128 -2.63 17.71 -6.45
CA GLY A 128 -2.75 18.41 -5.17
C GLY A 128 -3.62 17.67 -4.14
N LYS A 129 -3.76 16.35 -4.26
CA LYS A 129 -4.69 15.52 -3.46
C LYS A 129 -4.06 14.81 -2.28
N THR A 130 -2.75 14.93 -2.11
CA THR A 130 -1.99 14.23 -1.06
C THR A 130 -2.35 14.69 0.36
N SER A 131 -2.83 15.92 0.52
CA SER A 131 -3.29 16.50 1.78
C SER A 131 -4.79 16.36 2.04
N ASP A 132 -5.56 15.88 1.06
CA ASP A 132 -7.02 15.75 1.16
C ASP A 132 -7.43 14.47 1.93
N VAL A 133 -6.46 13.59 2.21
CA VAL A 133 -6.66 12.34 2.95
C VAL A 133 -6.42 12.57 4.44
N ASN A 134 -7.33 12.07 5.28
CA ASN A 134 -7.15 12.05 6.72
C ASN A 134 -6.12 10.97 7.09
N THR A 135 -4.86 11.37 7.17
CA THR A 135 -3.75 10.46 7.48
C THR A 135 -3.66 10.11 8.95
N VAL A 136 -3.10 8.94 9.23
CA VAL A 136 -2.83 8.44 10.60
C VAL A 136 -1.34 8.46 10.92
N VAL A 137 -0.98 8.63 12.19
CA VAL A 137 0.43 8.49 12.63
C VAL A 137 0.70 7.00 12.76
N VAL A 138 1.47 6.44 11.82
CA VAL A 138 1.77 5.01 11.82
C VAL A 138 2.75 4.71 12.94
N THR A 139 2.32 3.85 13.86
CA THR A 139 3.06 3.46 15.07
C THR A 139 3.03 1.95 15.26
N THR A 140 3.85 1.41 16.17
CA THR A 140 3.76 0.01 16.61
C THR A 140 2.34 -0.39 16.97
N ASP A 141 1.60 0.45 17.69
CA ASP A 141 0.25 0.13 18.14
C ASP A 141 -0.74 -0.03 16.97
N ILE A 142 -0.64 0.82 15.95
CA ILE A 142 -1.47 0.71 14.74
C ILE A 142 -1.07 -0.51 13.91
N LEU A 143 0.23 -0.80 13.79
CA LEU A 143 0.72 -1.91 12.98
C LEU A 143 0.48 -3.28 13.65
N GLY A 144 0.39 -3.30 14.98
CA GLY A 144 0.09 -4.47 15.79
C GLY A 144 1.22 -5.50 15.81
N ILE A 145 0.84 -6.77 15.85
CA ILE A 145 1.73 -7.93 15.87
C ILE A 145 1.65 -8.64 14.52
N ALA A 146 2.80 -8.99 13.94
CA ALA A 146 2.86 -9.84 12.75
C ALA A 146 2.53 -11.30 13.14
N PHE A 147 1.75 -11.97 12.30
CA PHE A 147 1.13 -13.26 12.62
C PHE A 147 2.15 -14.36 12.90
N GLU A 148 3.03 -14.66 11.93
CA GLU A 148 3.95 -15.80 12.02
C GLU A 148 5.06 -15.61 13.06
N PRO A 149 5.76 -14.46 13.14
CA PRO A 149 6.81 -14.28 14.14
C PRO A 149 6.26 -13.99 15.54
N GLU A 150 4.98 -13.63 15.66
CA GLU A 150 4.35 -13.12 16.90
C GLU A 150 5.10 -11.92 17.49
N LEU A 151 5.70 -11.08 16.63
CA LEU A 151 6.50 -9.92 17.04
C LEU A 151 5.85 -8.59 16.63
N PRO A 152 6.05 -7.52 17.44
CA PRO A 152 5.63 -6.17 17.09
C PRO A 152 6.52 -5.56 16.00
N TYR A 153 6.01 -4.50 15.38
CA TYR A 153 6.81 -3.62 14.52
C TYR A 153 7.57 -2.61 15.39
N GLU A 154 8.88 -2.80 15.54
CA GLU A 154 9.73 -2.02 16.44
C GLU A 154 11.04 -1.55 15.76
N ASN A 155 11.74 -0.62 16.39
CA ASN A 155 13.09 -0.22 15.98
C ASN A 155 14.12 -1.30 16.31
N PRO A 156 15.34 -1.26 15.72
CA PRO A 156 16.39 -2.24 15.99
C PRO A 156 16.82 -2.38 17.46
N ASP A 157 16.54 -1.39 18.30
CA ASP A 157 16.83 -1.39 19.74
C ASP A 157 15.65 -1.84 20.62
N GLY A 158 14.54 -2.29 20.00
CA GLY A 158 13.32 -2.74 20.68
C GLY A 158 12.40 -1.61 21.14
N THR A 159 12.68 -0.36 20.78
CA THR A 159 11.76 0.75 21.07
C THR A 159 10.59 0.78 20.08
N PRO A 160 9.40 1.27 20.49
CA PRO A 160 8.27 1.41 19.57
C PRO A 160 8.60 2.24 18.33
N LEU A 161 8.16 1.76 17.18
CA LEU A 161 8.24 2.44 15.89
C LEU A 161 7.23 3.59 15.82
N CYS A 162 7.65 4.72 15.26
CA CYS A 162 6.79 5.82 14.85
C CYS A 162 7.31 6.38 13.52
N ILE A 163 6.47 6.39 12.48
CA ILE A 163 6.85 6.92 11.16
C ILE A 163 6.65 8.43 11.13
N GLU A 164 7.60 9.15 11.71
CA GLU A 164 7.59 10.62 11.84
C GLU A 164 8.53 11.34 10.87
N ARG A 165 9.14 10.61 9.93
CA ARG A 165 10.04 11.17 8.92
C ARG A 165 9.70 10.66 7.53
N ASP A 166 9.86 11.52 6.53
CA ASP A 166 9.71 11.15 5.12
C ASP A 166 10.98 10.48 4.58
N PHE A 167 10.96 10.14 3.28
CA PHE A 167 12.08 9.49 2.60
C PHE A 167 13.43 10.22 2.74
N PHE A 168 13.43 11.56 2.85
CA PHE A 168 14.65 12.37 3.01
C PHE A 168 14.96 12.69 4.48
N GLY A 169 14.19 12.16 5.43
CA GLY A 169 14.33 12.45 6.85
C GLY A 169 13.63 13.73 7.30
N ASN A 170 12.84 14.37 6.45
CA ASN A 170 12.08 15.57 6.85
C ASN A 170 10.99 15.20 7.86
N PRO A 171 10.73 16.04 8.89
CA PRO A 171 9.69 15.77 9.87
C PRO A 171 8.29 15.65 9.25
N ARG A 172 7.49 14.70 9.78
CA ARG A 172 6.08 14.46 9.46
C ARG A 172 5.24 14.74 10.73
N PRO A 173 4.94 16.02 11.04
CA PRO A 173 4.22 16.35 12.27
C PRO A 173 2.82 15.74 12.27
N ALA A 174 2.43 15.18 13.42
CA ALA A 174 1.09 14.61 13.63
C ALA A 174 0.00 15.64 13.28
N GLY A 175 -1.03 15.19 12.55
CA GLY A 175 -2.14 16.03 12.09
C GLY A 175 -1.84 16.88 10.84
N CYS A 176 -0.62 16.86 10.30
CA CYS A 176 -0.28 17.56 9.06
C CYS A 176 0.45 16.65 8.05
N MET A 177 0.27 15.33 8.17
CA MET A 177 0.94 14.40 7.27
C MET A 177 0.18 14.25 5.96
N THR A 178 0.93 14.16 4.86
CA THR A 178 0.37 13.81 3.55
C THR A 178 0.53 12.31 3.29
N VAL A 179 -0.28 11.76 2.39
CA VAL A 179 -0.04 10.41 1.87
C VAL A 179 1.25 10.36 1.05
N GLY A 180 1.81 9.15 0.93
CA GLY A 180 3.00 8.85 0.18
C GLY A 180 4.30 8.96 1.00
N PRO A 181 5.43 8.63 0.34
CA PRO A 181 6.74 8.60 0.97
C PRO A 181 7.35 9.98 1.25
N LEU A 182 6.75 11.04 0.71
CA LEU A 182 7.30 12.40 0.69
C LEU A 182 6.31 13.40 1.29
N GLN A 183 6.82 14.30 2.13
CA GLN A 183 6.05 15.43 2.61
C GLN A 183 5.97 16.54 1.56
N GLY A 184 4.88 17.32 1.59
CA GLY A 184 4.79 18.57 0.84
C GLY A 184 4.66 18.43 -0.69
N VAL A 185 4.31 17.24 -1.20
CA VAL A 185 4.00 17.06 -2.63
C VAL A 185 2.62 17.67 -2.91
N GLY A 186 2.60 18.97 -3.18
CA GLY A 186 1.39 19.76 -3.47
C GLY A 186 0.93 19.65 -4.93
N SER A 187 0.17 20.65 -5.40
CA SER A 187 -0.37 20.67 -6.76
C SER A 187 0.70 20.81 -7.86
N GLY A 188 0.43 20.21 -9.02
CA GLY A 188 1.26 20.31 -10.20
C GLY A 188 2.39 19.27 -10.25
N THR A 189 3.21 19.36 -11.29
CA THR A 189 4.33 18.44 -11.49
C THR A 189 5.50 18.80 -10.59
N HIS A 190 5.94 17.83 -9.78
CA HIS A 190 7.14 17.90 -8.97
C HIS A 190 8.25 17.08 -9.62
N ARG A 191 9.48 17.56 -9.49
CA ARG A 191 10.69 16.83 -9.86
C ARG A 191 11.62 16.78 -8.66
N ILE A 192 11.85 15.58 -8.15
CA ILE A 192 12.49 15.35 -6.86
C ILE A 192 13.70 14.45 -7.08
N LYS A 193 14.90 14.96 -6.81
CA LYS A 193 16.14 14.16 -6.90
C LYS A 193 16.14 13.12 -5.77
N LEU A 194 16.22 11.84 -6.12
CA LEU A 194 16.24 10.74 -5.15
C LEU A 194 17.65 10.38 -4.71
N VAL A 195 18.55 10.14 -5.66
CA VAL A 195 19.91 9.64 -5.39
C VAL A 195 20.85 9.96 -6.56
N ASP A 196 22.14 10.12 -6.26
CA ASP A 196 23.20 10.17 -7.26
C ASP A 196 23.61 8.76 -7.69
N ILE A 197 23.78 8.56 -8.99
CA ILE A 197 24.31 7.33 -9.58
C ILE A 197 25.84 7.43 -9.51
N ARG A 198 26.44 6.53 -8.75
CA ARG A 198 27.90 6.41 -8.61
C ARG A 198 28.47 5.41 -9.60
#